data_AF-A0A3E0BUT2-F1
#
_entry.id   AF-A0A3E0BUT2-F1
#
_cell.length_a   1.000
_cell.length_b   1.000
_cell.length_c   1.000
_cell.angle_alpha   90.00
_cell.angle_beta   90.00
_cell.angle_gamma   90.00
#
_symmetry.space_group_name_H-M   'P 1'
#
loop_
_entity.id
_entity.type
_entity.pdbx_description
1 polymer ?
#
loop_
_entity_poly.entity_id
_entity_poly.type
_entity_poly.pdbx_seq_one_letter_code
_entity_poly.pdbx_strand_id
1 'polypeptide(L)'
;MGTSTAIEWTDSTWSPWEGCQKVGPGCDHCYAEAMNRWLRSGSNWGPGAPRRTYSETHWKKPLRWNADAAGAGRYRKVFPSVCDPIDNAAPEGERKRFAELIRSTPHLIWLLLTKRIGNAGPMLKAMFPDGTPENVWLGATFVNQDEANRDIPKLIDAPASIRFLSMEPLLGEVSLYDWIGPWGKPGQLQAPPMIDGVFVGGESGRGARPMHPSWARSLRDQRDDAGVAFHFKQWGEWAPGYSCAGNDLIDRDRRNIASGFFDYNGRWNSLGPNTFRQTIDRIGKKAAGRHLDDRLHDDFPQSNPIARKGPFQM
;
A
#
# COMPACT_ATOMS: atom_id res chain seq x y z
N MET A 1 -13.96 6.22 -10.14
CA MET A 1 -12.77 7.07 -9.90
C MET A 1 -13.23 8.51 -9.79
N GLY A 2 -13.04 9.09 -8.60
CA GLY A 2 -13.64 10.37 -8.18
C GLY A 2 -12.70 11.20 -7.32
N THR A 3 -13.12 12.43 -7.01
CA THR A 3 -12.36 13.46 -6.27
C THR A 3 -12.27 13.19 -4.76
N SER A 4 -13.10 12.28 -4.25
CA SER A 4 -13.06 11.71 -2.89
C SER A 4 -13.07 10.19 -2.98
N THR A 5 -12.45 9.51 -2.00
CA THR A 5 -12.26 8.06 -2.00
C THR A 5 -12.37 7.49 -0.59
N ALA A 6 -12.86 6.26 -0.46
CA ALA A 6 -12.86 5.47 0.78
C ALA A 6 -11.57 4.63 0.94
N ILE A 7 -10.51 5.03 0.23
CA ILE A 7 -9.17 4.45 0.32
C ILE A 7 -8.36 5.42 1.18
N GLU A 8 -8.12 5.00 2.42
CA GLU A 8 -7.74 5.88 3.52
C GLU A 8 -6.40 6.59 3.37
N TRP A 9 -5.54 6.08 2.49
CA TRP A 9 -4.17 6.57 2.33
C TRP A 9 -3.97 7.53 1.13
N THR A 10 -5.06 7.94 0.48
CA THR A 10 -5.01 8.79 -0.72
C THR A 10 -6.19 9.76 -0.79
N ASP A 11 -5.99 10.92 -1.43
CA ASP A 11 -7.04 11.93 -1.55
C ASP A 11 -7.96 11.65 -2.75
N SER A 12 -7.42 11.06 -3.82
CA SER A 12 -8.13 10.71 -5.06
C SER A 12 -7.70 9.37 -5.61
N THR A 13 -8.64 8.65 -6.24
CA THR A 13 -8.33 7.45 -7.02
C THR A 13 -8.47 7.70 -8.52
N TRP A 14 -7.44 7.34 -9.27
CA TRP A 14 -7.39 7.48 -10.72
C TRP A 14 -6.37 6.52 -11.32
N SER A 15 -6.74 5.80 -12.39
CA SER A 15 -5.87 4.85 -13.09
C SER A 15 -5.76 5.20 -14.58
N PRO A 16 -4.58 5.01 -15.20
CA PRO A 16 -4.37 5.21 -16.64
C PRO A 16 -5.03 4.13 -17.51
N TRP A 17 -5.21 2.93 -16.97
CA TRP A 17 -5.99 1.83 -17.58
C TRP A 17 -6.70 1.03 -16.49
N GLU A 18 -7.58 0.13 -16.89
CA GLU A 18 -8.23 -0.84 -16.01
C GLU A 18 -7.75 -2.25 -16.33
N GLY A 19 -7.45 -3.01 -15.28
CA GLY A 19 -7.06 -4.41 -15.41
C GLY A 19 -5.66 -4.68 -14.87
N CYS A 20 -5.46 -5.93 -14.48
CA CYS A 20 -4.21 -6.44 -13.95
C CYS A 20 -4.21 -7.97 -14.08
N GLN A 21 -3.14 -8.62 -13.64
CA GLN A 21 -3.08 -10.08 -13.47
C GLN A 21 -2.62 -10.43 -12.05
N LYS A 22 -3.00 -11.61 -11.56
CA LYS A 22 -2.54 -12.08 -10.24
C LYS A 22 -1.07 -12.48 -10.33
N VAL A 23 -0.30 -12.20 -9.27
CA VAL A 23 1.13 -12.53 -9.19
C VAL A 23 1.54 -13.14 -7.85
N GLY A 24 0.61 -13.25 -6.89
CA GLY A 24 0.90 -13.78 -5.57
C GLY A 24 -0.31 -13.78 -4.64
N PRO A 25 -0.14 -14.27 -3.40
CA PRO A 25 -1.21 -14.48 -2.43
C PRO A 25 -1.99 -13.20 -2.10
N GLY A 26 -1.36 -12.03 -2.12
CA GLY A 26 -2.06 -10.75 -1.94
C GLY A 26 -3.09 -10.40 -3.03
N CYS A 27 -3.18 -11.19 -4.11
CA CYS A 27 -4.14 -11.00 -5.20
C CYS A 27 -5.38 -11.92 -5.11
N ASP A 28 -5.41 -12.90 -4.20
CA ASP A 28 -6.45 -13.94 -4.18
C ASP A 28 -7.87 -13.36 -4.05
N HIS A 29 -8.02 -12.32 -3.23
CA HIS A 29 -9.28 -11.62 -2.96
C HIS A 29 -9.27 -10.16 -3.41
N CYS A 30 -8.61 -9.87 -4.54
CA CYS A 30 -8.47 -8.50 -5.05
C CYS A 30 -9.83 -7.81 -5.29
N TYR A 31 -10.06 -6.69 -4.59
CA TYR A 31 -11.31 -5.93 -4.74
C TYR A 31 -11.52 -5.40 -6.17
N ALA A 32 -10.44 -5.01 -6.86
CA ALA A 32 -10.52 -4.45 -8.20
C ALA A 32 -10.85 -5.53 -9.24
N GLU A 33 -10.37 -6.76 -9.06
CA GLU A 33 -10.81 -7.91 -9.86
C GLU A 33 -12.29 -8.22 -9.61
N ALA A 34 -12.73 -8.27 -8.34
CA ALA A 34 -14.12 -8.52 -8.01
C ALA A 34 -15.04 -7.45 -8.62
N MET A 35 -14.64 -6.18 -8.55
CA MET A 35 -15.34 -5.07 -9.18
C MET A 35 -15.37 -5.20 -10.71
N ASN A 36 -14.27 -5.58 -11.34
CA ASN A 36 -14.22 -5.81 -12.79
C ASN A 36 -15.10 -7.01 -13.20
N ARG A 37 -15.15 -8.08 -12.40
CA ARG A 37 -16.07 -9.21 -12.61
C ARG A 37 -17.52 -8.75 -12.58
N TRP A 38 -17.89 -7.90 -11.64
CA TRP A 38 -19.25 -7.39 -11.52
C TRP A 38 -19.62 -6.41 -12.64
N LEU A 39 -18.73 -5.47 -12.97
CA LEU A 39 -19.02 -4.40 -13.95
C LEU A 39 -18.78 -4.81 -15.41
N ARG A 40 -17.89 -5.75 -15.66
CA ARG A 40 -17.30 -6.04 -16.98
C ARG A 40 -17.13 -7.55 -17.23
N SER A 41 -17.75 -8.39 -16.40
CA SER A 41 -17.67 -9.85 -16.53
C SER A 41 -16.23 -10.43 -16.47
N GLY A 42 -15.27 -9.67 -15.94
CA GLY A 42 -13.88 -10.10 -15.84
C GLY A 42 -13.06 -9.93 -17.13
N SER A 43 -13.62 -9.29 -18.17
CA SER A 43 -13.05 -9.28 -19.52
C SER A 43 -11.67 -8.66 -19.65
N ASN A 44 -11.28 -7.79 -18.71
CA ASN A 44 -10.02 -7.05 -18.74
C ASN A 44 -9.04 -7.48 -17.62
N TRP A 45 -9.29 -8.62 -16.98
CA TRP A 45 -8.52 -9.07 -15.82
C TRP A 45 -7.96 -10.48 -16.04
N GLY A 46 -6.70 -10.67 -15.66
CA GLY A 46 -6.00 -11.94 -15.74
C GLY A 46 -4.92 -12.01 -16.82
N PRO A 47 -4.24 -13.16 -16.92
CA PRO A 47 -3.19 -13.41 -17.92
C PRO A 47 -3.75 -13.30 -19.33
N GLY A 48 -3.08 -12.55 -20.20
CA GLY A 48 -3.47 -12.35 -21.60
C GLY A 48 -4.72 -11.48 -21.83
N ALA A 49 -5.48 -11.13 -20.78
CA ALA A 49 -6.65 -10.28 -20.91
C ALA A 49 -6.25 -8.84 -21.32
N PRO A 50 -6.92 -8.23 -22.31
CA PRO A 50 -6.61 -6.87 -22.72
C PRO A 50 -6.89 -5.90 -21.57
N ARG A 51 -6.02 -4.90 -21.38
CA ARG A 51 -6.27 -3.82 -20.43
C ARG A 51 -7.18 -2.79 -21.07
N ARG A 52 -8.17 -2.30 -20.32
CA ARG A 52 -9.13 -1.32 -20.83
C ARG A 52 -8.57 0.09 -20.70
N THR A 53 -8.57 0.82 -21.80
CA THR A 53 -8.19 2.25 -21.84
C THR A 53 -9.35 3.14 -21.43
N TYR A 54 -9.05 4.42 -21.18
CA TYR A 54 -10.02 5.44 -20.80
C TYR A 54 -10.05 6.60 -21.80
N SER A 55 -11.18 7.30 -21.86
CA SER A 55 -11.38 8.44 -22.77
C SER A 55 -10.59 9.69 -22.37
N GLU A 56 -10.43 10.63 -23.29
CA GLU A 56 -9.78 11.92 -23.07
C GLU A 56 -10.35 12.69 -21.86
N THR A 57 -11.66 12.63 -21.65
CA THR A 57 -12.32 13.27 -20.50
C THR A 57 -11.82 12.72 -19.17
N HIS A 58 -11.48 11.42 -19.11
CA HIS A 58 -10.89 10.81 -17.91
C HIS A 58 -9.46 11.30 -17.68
N TRP A 59 -8.67 11.44 -18.74
CA TRP A 59 -7.29 11.94 -18.70
C TRP A 59 -7.18 13.42 -18.33
N LYS A 60 -8.22 14.22 -18.56
CA LYS A 60 -8.28 15.62 -18.12
C LYS A 60 -8.52 15.80 -16.63
N LYS A 61 -8.95 14.77 -15.88
CA LYS A 61 -9.27 14.91 -14.45
C LYS A 61 -8.06 15.28 -13.59
N PRO A 62 -6.90 14.61 -13.70
CA PRO A 62 -5.75 14.95 -12.86
C PRO A 62 -5.20 16.35 -13.15
N LEU A 63 -5.29 16.83 -14.39
CA LEU A 63 -4.90 18.22 -14.72
C LEU A 63 -5.75 19.25 -13.94
N ARG A 64 -7.05 19.01 -13.79
CA ARG A 64 -7.94 19.87 -12.99
C ARG A 64 -7.57 19.80 -11.50
N TRP A 65 -7.38 18.59 -10.98
CA TRP A 65 -6.98 18.42 -9.58
C TRP A 65 -5.63 19.06 -9.27
N ASN A 66 -4.69 19.04 -10.22
CA ASN A 66 -3.41 19.71 -10.10
C ASN A 66 -3.58 21.23 -10.02
N ALA A 67 -4.41 21.82 -10.88
CA ALA A 67 -4.71 23.26 -10.81
C ALA A 67 -5.39 23.64 -9.49
N ASP A 68 -6.34 22.84 -9.01
CA ASP A 68 -7.00 23.06 -7.72
C ASP A 68 -6.01 22.95 -6.54
N ALA A 69 -5.12 21.97 -6.57
CA ALA A 69 -4.09 21.76 -5.54
C ALA A 69 -3.08 22.92 -5.53
N ALA A 70 -2.64 23.34 -6.72
CA ALA A 70 -1.76 24.50 -6.90
C ALA A 70 -2.40 25.79 -6.36
N GLY A 71 -3.65 26.07 -6.74
CA GLY A 71 -4.38 27.26 -6.28
C GLY A 71 -4.63 27.27 -4.77
N ALA A 72 -4.72 26.10 -4.14
CA ALA A 72 -4.85 25.95 -2.69
C ALA A 72 -3.51 25.85 -1.95
N GLY A 73 -2.36 25.94 -2.63
CA GLY A 73 -1.03 25.86 -2.01
C GLY A 73 -0.75 24.52 -1.31
N ARG A 74 -1.35 23.42 -1.78
CA ARG A 74 -1.25 22.09 -1.15
C ARG A 74 -0.94 21.01 -2.18
N TYR A 75 -0.45 19.88 -1.69
CA TYR A 75 -0.33 18.67 -2.51
C TYR A 75 -1.58 17.79 -2.39
N ARG A 76 -1.86 17.01 -3.44
CA ARG A 76 -2.93 16.00 -3.45
C ARG A 76 -2.35 14.64 -3.81
N LYS A 77 -2.57 13.63 -2.97
CA LYS A 77 -2.18 12.24 -3.24
C LYS A 77 -3.17 11.58 -4.20
N VAL A 78 -2.65 10.90 -5.22
CA VAL A 78 -3.45 10.20 -6.24
C VAL A 78 -2.97 8.76 -6.36
N PHE A 79 -3.90 7.82 -6.22
CA PHE A 79 -3.61 6.38 -6.28
C PHE A 79 -4.27 5.71 -7.51
N PRO A 80 -3.47 5.08 -8.40
CA PRO A 80 -3.94 4.12 -9.40
C PRO A 80 -4.56 2.87 -8.79
N SER A 81 -5.87 2.92 -8.58
CA SER A 81 -6.61 1.94 -7.78
C SER A 81 -7.01 0.66 -8.52
N VAL A 82 -7.17 0.69 -9.85
CA VAL A 82 -7.71 -0.44 -10.65
C VAL A 82 -6.74 -0.98 -11.71
N CYS A 83 -5.45 -0.69 -11.52
CA CYS A 83 -4.36 -1.20 -12.33
C CYS A 83 -3.12 -1.42 -11.45
N ASP A 84 -2.11 -2.12 -11.98
CA ASP A 84 -0.75 -2.02 -11.49
C ASP A 84 0.03 -1.11 -12.47
N PRO A 85 0.54 0.07 -12.05
CA PRO A 85 1.28 0.99 -12.93
C PRO A 85 2.52 0.38 -13.59
N ILE A 86 3.05 -0.71 -13.01
CA ILE A 86 4.24 -1.43 -13.43
C ILE A 86 3.85 -2.79 -14.08
N ASP A 87 2.60 -2.91 -14.54
CA ASP A 87 2.13 -4.07 -15.32
C ASP A 87 2.83 -4.14 -16.68
N ASN A 88 3.37 -5.31 -17.03
CA ASN A 88 3.96 -5.57 -18.36
C ASN A 88 2.93 -5.42 -19.48
N ALA A 89 1.67 -5.76 -19.20
CA ALA A 89 0.58 -5.73 -20.17
C ALA A 89 -0.13 -4.36 -20.28
N ALA A 90 0.49 -3.28 -19.79
CA ALA A 90 -0.07 -1.94 -20.01
C ALA A 90 -0.32 -1.71 -21.52
N PRO A 91 -1.46 -1.12 -21.91
CA PRO A 91 -1.73 -0.86 -23.33
C PRO A 91 -0.62 -0.03 -23.97
N GLU A 92 -0.41 -0.27 -25.26
CA GLU A 92 0.58 0.47 -26.04
C GLU A 92 0.36 1.98 -25.92
N GLY A 93 1.45 2.73 -25.69
CA GLY A 93 1.42 4.19 -25.52
C GLY A 93 0.91 4.70 -24.16
N GLU A 94 0.03 3.97 -23.46
CA GLU A 94 -0.62 4.49 -22.23
C GLU A 94 0.37 4.72 -21.08
N ARG A 95 1.43 3.90 -20.97
CA ARG A 95 2.47 4.13 -19.95
C ARG A 95 3.26 5.41 -20.23
N LYS A 96 3.56 5.71 -21.50
CA LYS A 96 4.24 6.95 -21.91
C LYS A 96 3.34 8.16 -21.64
N ARG A 97 2.07 8.07 -22.04
CA ARG A 97 1.06 9.09 -21.75
C ARG A 97 0.90 9.35 -20.25
N PHE A 98 0.95 8.29 -19.44
CA PHE A 98 0.91 8.42 -17.98
C PHE A 98 2.15 9.13 -17.43
N ALA A 99 3.35 8.85 -17.95
CA ALA A 99 4.56 9.54 -17.57
C ALA A 99 4.49 11.06 -17.89
N GLU A 100 3.94 11.43 -19.06
CA GLU A 100 3.71 12.83 -19.44
C GLU A 100 2.69 13.52 -18.51
N LEU A 101 1.63 12.81 -18.11
CA LEU A 101 0.67 13.31 -17.14
C LEU A 101 1.31 13.56 -15.77
N ILE A 102 2.13 12.63 -15.28
CA ILE A 102 2.85 12.78 -14.00
C ILE A 102 3.72 14.04 -14.02
N ARG A 103 4.49 14.24 -15.10
CA ARG A 103 5.36 15.41 -15.28
C ARG A 103 4.58 16.72 -15.34
N SER A 104 3.40 16.72 -15.96
CA SER A 104 2.54 17.91 -16.07
C SER A 104 1.68 18.18 -14.82
N THR A 105 1.82 17.37 -13.77
CA THR A 105 1.02 17.51 -12.54
C THR A 105 1.86 17.57 -11.26
N PRO A 106 2.76 18.56 -11.11
CA PRO A 106 3.72 18.63 -10.00
C PRO A 106 3.08 18.82 -8.61
N HIS A 107 1.82 19.28 -8.51
CA HIS A 107 1.08 19.38 -7.25
C HIS A 107 0.32 18.10 -6.88
N LEU A 108 0.41 17.05 -7.72
CA LEU A 108 -0.10 15.72 -7.42
C LEU A 108 1.03 14.80 -7.00
N ILE A 109 0.89 14.15 -5.86
CA ILE A 109 1.75 13.07 -5.41
C ILE A 109 1.17 11.76 -5.95
N TRP A 110 1.87 11.12 -6.88
CA TRP A 110 1.46 9.88 -7.51
C TRP A 110 1.96 8.68 -6.69
N LEU A 111 1.03 7.96 -6.06
CA LEU A 111 1.31 6.76 -5.27
C LEU A 111 1.37 5.54 -6.20
N LEU A 112 2.54 5.30 -6.81
CA LEU A 112 2.75 4.16 -7.71
C LEU A 112 3.01 2.89 -6.91
N LEU A 113 1.96 2.13 -6.63
CA LEU A 113 2.04 0.87 -5.89
C LEU A 113 2.01 -0.34 -6.82
N THR A 114 2.96 -1.27 -6.65
CA THR A 114 3.06 -2.48 -7.47
C THR A 114 3.30 -3.76 -6.66
N LYS A 115 2.98 -4.92 -7.24
CA LYS A 115 3.47 -6.25 -6.79
C LYS A 115 4.56 -6.82 -7.70
N ARG A 116 5.05 -6.02 -8.67
CA ARG A 116 6.01 -6.41 -9.71
C ARG A 116 7.26 -5.55 -9.63
N ILE A 117 7.76 -5.32 -8.42
CA ILE A 117 8.80 -4.31 -8.19
C ILE A 117 10.08 -4.54 -9.01
N GLY A 118 10.38 -5.80 -9.38
CA GLY A 118 11.50 -6.13 -10.27
C GLY A 118 11.44 -5.48 -11.65
N ASN A 119 10.25 -5.08 -12.13
CA ASN A 119 10.09 -4.36 -13.40
C ASN A 119 10.27 -2.84 -13.24
N ALA A 120 10.18 -2.30 -12.03
CA ALA A 120 10.06 -0.86 -11.80
C ALA A 120 11.32 -0.10 -12.23
N GLY A 121 12.52 -0.62 -11.98
CA GLY A 121 13.77 0.04 -12.37
C GLY A 121 13.84 0.39 -13.86
N PRO A 122 13.79 -0.60 -14.77
CA PRO A 122 13.77 -0.35 -16.21
C PRO A 122 12.55 0.46 -16.67
N MET A 123 11.36 0.21 -16.13
CA MET A 123 10.14 0.93 -16.54
C MET A 123 10.18 2.40 -16.16
N LEU A 124 10.66 2.75 -14.96
CA LEU A 124 10.79 4.14 -14.54
C LEU A 124 11.85 4.88 -15.36
N LYS A 125 12.98 4.24 -15.68
CA LYS A 125 13.98 4.82 -16.60
C LYS A 125 13.40 5.08 -17.99
N ALA A 126 12.55 4.19 -18.49
CA ALA A 126 11.87 4.38 -19.78
C ALA A 126 10.78 5.47 -19.72
N MET A 127 10.04 5.57 -18.61
CA MET A 127 9.04 6.61 -18.39
C MET A 127 9.69 8.00 -18.21
N PHE A 128 10.83 8.03 -17.53
CA PHE A 128 11.50 9.24 -17.08
C PHE A 128 13.01 9.19 -17.37
N PRO A 129 13.44 9.30 -18.64
CA PRO A 129 14.85 9.22 -19.03
C PRO A 129 15.74 10.26 -18.31
N ASP A 130 15.18 11.42 -17.98
CA ASP A 130 15.89 12.51 -17.29
C ASP A 130 15.85 12.41 -15.75
N GLY A 131 15.34 11.29 -15.22
CA GLY A 131 15.16 11.07 -13.79
C GLY A 131 13.69 11.08 -13.36
N THR A 132 13.34 10.17 -12.45
CA THR A 132 11.98 10.05 -11.89
C THR A 132 11.61 11.31 -11.11
N PRO A 133 10.47 11.96 -11.43
CA PRO A 133 10.01 13.15 -10.72
C PRO A 133 9.81 12.93 -9.21
N GLU A 134 10.08 13.95 -8.41
CA GLU A 134 9.93 13.89 -6.94
C GLU A 134 8.48 13.66 -6.48
N ASN A 135 7.51 14.02 -7.32
CA ASN A 135 6.10 13.78 -7.06
C ASN A 135 5.66 12.34 -7.40
N VAL A 136 6.61 11.43 -7.68
CA VAL A 136 6.38 9.98 -7.77
C VAL A 136 6.84 9.33 -6.46
N TRP A 137 5.88 8.75 -5.73
CA TRP A 137 6.17 7.88 -4.60
C TRP A 137 6.03 6.44 -5.06
N LEU A 138 7.13 5.70 -5.05
CA LEU A 138 7.13 4.31 -5.47
C LEU A 138 6.90 3.41 -4.26
N GLY A 139 5.90 2.54 -4.35
CA GLY A 139 5.64 1.54 -3.33
C GLY A 139 5.57 0.14 -3.90
N ALA A 140 5.90 -0.82 -3.05
CA ALA A 140 5.67 -2.23 -3.32
C ALA A 140 4.75 -2.84 -2.26
N THR A 141 3.92 -3.79 -2.67
CA THR A 141 3.10 -4.55 -1.74
C THR A 141 3.83 -5.81 -1.31
N PHE A 142 3.77 -6.12 -0.01
CA PHE A 142 4.29 -7.34 0.57
C PHE A 142 3.26 -7.92 1.53
N VAL A 143 3.11 -9.24 1.55
CA VAL A 143 2.15 -9.89 2.46
C VAL A 143 2.79 -10.76 3.54
N ASN A 144 4.10 -11.04 3.44
CA ASN A 144 4.86 -11.86 4.37
C ASN A 144 6.38 -11.61 4.24
N GLN A 145 7.18 -12.24 5.10
CA GLN A 145 8.64 -12.11 5.12
C GLN A 145 9.31 -12.56 3.82
N ASP A 146 8.82 -13.62 3.17
CA ASP A 146 9.43 -14.14 1.94
C ASP A 146 9.36 -13.12 0.80
N GLU A 147 8.20 -12.46 0.64
CA GLU A 147 8.07 -11.35 -0.32
C GLU A 147 8.94 -10.16 0.09
N ALA A 148 8.97 -9.80 1.38
CA ALA A 148 9.81 -8.70 1.87
C ALA A 148 11.31 -8.93 1.54
N ASN A 149 11.85 -10.11 1.89
CA ASN A 149 13.23 -10.51 1.59
C ASN A 149 13.53 -10.47 0.08
N ARG A 150 12.59 -10.97 -0.74
CA ARG A 150 12.77 -11.06 -2.20
C ARG A 150 12.76 -9.69 -2.87
N ASP A 151 11.93 -8.77 -2.40
CA ASP A 151 11.49 -7.62 -3.21
C ASP A 151 11.80 -6.24 -2.59
N ILE A 152 12.04 -6.11 -1.28
CA ILE A 152 12.46 -4.82 -0.69
C ILE A 152 13.80 -4.34 -1.26
N PRO A 153 14.84 -5.18 -1.46
CA PRO A 153 16.08 -4.74 -2.11
C PRO A 153 15.83 -4.14 -3.51
N LYS A 154 14.90 -4.70 -4.28
CA LYS A 154 14.54 -4.19 -5.61
C LYS A 154 13.82 -2.84 -5.56
N LEU A 155 13.02 -2.61 -4.51
CA LEU A 155 12.39 -1.30 -4.27
C LEU A 155 13.44 -0.23 -3.96
N ILE A 156 14.41 -0.58 -3.11
CA ILE A 156 15.54 0.26 -2.74
C ILE A 156 16.32 0.68 -4.01
N ASP A 157 16.65 -0.28 -4.86
CA ASP A 157 17.46 -0.05 -6.08
C ASP A 157 16.70 0.73 -7.18
N ALA A 158 15.37 0.79 -7.11
CA ALA A 158 14.58 1.51 -8.09
C ALA A 158 14.85 3.03 -8.02
N PRO A 159 14.85 3.75 -9.15
CA PRO A 159 15.17 5.17 -9.19
C PRO A 159 13.96 6.00 -8.75
N ALA A 160 13.68 6.06 -7.46
CA ALA A 160 12.63 6.91 -6.88
C ALA A 160 13.17 7.66 -5.68
N SER A 161 12.73 8.91 -5.47
CA SER A 161 13.16 9.68 -4.31
C SER A 161 12.44 9.26 -3.04
N ILE A 162 11.17 8.83 -3.14
CA ILE A 162 10.37 8.36 -2.00
C ILE A 162 9.93 6.91 -2.24
N ARG A 163 10.14 6.07 -1.23
CA ARG A 163 9.82 4.64 -1.22
C ARG A 163 8.92 4.30 -0.04
N PHE A 164 7.87 3.51 -0.28
CA PHE A 164 7.01 3.03 0.82
C PHE A 164 6.67 1.54 0.70
N LEU A 165 6.49 0.89 1.83
CA LEU A 165 6.05 -0.50 1.92
C LEU A 165 4.54 -0.51 2.14
N SER A 166 3.79 -1.20 1.27
CA SER A 166 2.39 -1.50 1.54
C SER A 166 2.29 -2.93 2.07
N MET A 167 2.21 -3.08 3.38
CA MET A 167 2.01 -4.35 4.07
C MET A 167 0.51 -4.70 4.09
N GLU A 168 -0.04 -4.99 2.90
CA GLU A 168 -1.49 -5.19 2.73
C GLU A 168 -1.87 -6.09 1.53
N PRO A 169 -2.72 -7.12 1.72
CA PRO A 169 -3.15 -7.62 3.02
C PRO A 169 -1.95 -8.23 3.74
N LEU A 170 -1.75 -7.93 5.02
CA LEU A 170 -0.69 -8.56 5.80
C LEU A 170 -1.11 -9.99 6.19
N LEU A 171 -0.43 -10.99 5.64
CA LEU A 171 -0.76 -12.41 5.76
C LEU A 171 0.28 -13.20 6.56
N GLY A 172 1.34 -12.55 7.03
CA GLY A 172 2.37 -13.12 7.88
C GLY A 172 3.15 -12.03 8.60
N GLU A 173 3.89 -12.44 9.62
CA GLU A 173 4.82 -11.58 10.33
C GLU A 173 5.94 -11.09 9.40
N VAL A 174 6.38 -9.85 9.62
CA VAL A 174 7.50 -9.24 8.89
C VAL A 174 8.39 -8.48 9.87
N SER A 175 9.68 -8.80 9.83
CA SER A 175 10.77 -8.02 10.41
C SER A 175 11.38 -7.14 9.33
N LEU A 176 11.54 -5.85 9.63
CA LEU A 176 12.05 -4.81 8.74
C LEU A 176 13.40 -4.24 9.20
N TYR A 177 13.96 -4.71 10.31
CA TYR A 177 15.21 -4.18 10.88
C TYR A 177 16.37 -4.14 9.87
N ASP A 178 16.35 -5.03 8.87
CA ASP A 178 17.32 -5.07 7.77
C ASP A 178 17.18 -3.93 6.73
N TRP A 179 16.14 -3.09 6.81
CA TRP A 179 15.88 -2.03 5.82
C TRP A 179 15.46 -0.67 6.37
N ILE A 180 14.88 -0.61 7.59
CA ILE A 180 14.36 0.66 8.14
C ILE A 180 15.29 1.30 9.19
N GLY A 181 16.28 0.59 9.73
CA GLY A 181 17.16 1.11 10.79
C GLY A 181 18.18 2.18 10.34
N PRO A 182 18.77 2.93 11.29
CA PRO A 182 19.88 3.83 11.00
C PRO A 182 21.13 3.03 10.59
N TRP A 183 21.49 3.07 9.31
CA TRP A 183 22.77 2.53 8.83
C TRP A 183 23.87 3.55 9.09
N GLY A 184 24.27 3.66 10.36
CA GLY A 184 25.41 4.44 10.82
C GLY A 184 25.76 4.05 12.24
N LYS A 185 27.06 3.93 12.56
CA LYS A 185 27.51 3.82 13.95
C LYS A 185 27.11 5.09 14.72
N PRO A 186 26.95 5.04 16.06
CA PRO A 186 26.85 6.25 16.86
C PRO A 186 27.97 7.24 16.51
N GLY A 187 27.61 8.46 16.12
CA GLY A 187 28.56 9.51 15.74
C GLY A 187 28.93 9.61 14.25
N GLN A 188 28.30 8.82 13.36
CA GLN A 188 28.42 9.01 11.91
C GLN A 188 27.16 9.64 11.31
N LEU A 189 27.33 10.35 10.17
CA LEU A 189 26.22 10.87 9.38
C LEU A 189 25.27 9.70 9.05
N GLN A 190 24.05 9.73 9.55
CA GLN A 190 23.06 8.68 9.26
C GLN A 190 22.83 8.63 7.75
N ALA A 191 23.02 7.46 7.13
CA ALA A 191 22.44 7.26 5.80
C ALA A 191 20.92 7.50 5.93
N PRO A 192 20.30 8.25 4.99
CA PRO A 192 18.85 8.42 5.02
C PRO A 192 18.18 7.05 5.00
N PRO A 193 17.03 6.88 5.67
CA PRO A 193 16.33 5.61 5.68
C PRO A 193 16.04 5.20 4.23
N MET A 194 16.30 3.93 3.93
CA MET A 194 16.16 3.39 2.57
C MET A 194 14.68 3.28 2.17
N ILE A 195 13.79 3.37 3.16
CA ILE A 195 12.34 3.33 3.09
C ILE A 195 11.79 4.52 3.86
N ASP A 196 10.85 5.24 3.27
CA ASP A 196 10.31 6.48 3.84
C ASP A 196 8.97 6.27 4.56
N GLY A 197 8.27 5.17 4.28
CA GLY A 197 7.00 4.85 4.94
C GLY A 197 6.63 3.37 4.97
N VAL A 198 5.92 2.96 6.02
CA VAL A 198 5.35 1.61 6.20
C VAL A 198 3.85 1.74 6.40
N PHE A 199 3.07 1.27 5.42
CA PHE A 199 1.62 1.36 5.43
C PHE A 199 1.01 -0.03 5.60
N VAL A 200 0.26 -0.25 6.68
CA VAL A 200 -0.21 -1.57 7.09
C VAL A 200 -1.72 -1.69 6.95
N GLY A 201 -2.21 -2.82 6.45
CA GLY A 201 -3.65 -3.07 6.37
C GLY A 201 -4.02 -4.56 6.30
N GLY A 202 -5.19 -4.89 6.86
CA GLY A 202 -5.81 -6.20 6.72
C GLY A 202 -6.65 -6.36 5.45
N GLU A 203 -7.06 -7.59 5.14
CA GLU A 203 -7.82 -7.89 3.92
C GLU A 203 -9.30 -7.48 4.04
N SER A 204 -9.87 -6.93 2.97
CA SER A 204 -11.29 -6.54 2.89
C SER A 204 -12.09 -7.46 1.96
N GLY A 205 -13.41 -7.52 2.12
CA GLY A 205 -14.33 -8.23 1.24
C GLY A 205 -14.76 -9.63 1.72
N ARG A 206 -15.63 -10.29 0.95
CA ARG A 206 -16.31 -11.53 1.38
C ARG A 206 -15.34 -12.69 1.72
N GLY A 207 -14.18 -12.74 1.07
CA GLY A 207 -13.15 -13.76 1.31
C GLY A 207 -12.04 -13.34 2.29
N ALA A 208 -12.14 -12.17 2.92
CA ALA A 208 -11.05 -11.59 3.71
C ALA A 208 -10.43 -12.58 4.70
N ARG A 209 -9.12 -12.76 4.57
CA ARG A 209 -8.27 -13.47 5.52
C ARG A 209 -7.92 -12.55 6.69
N PRO A 210 -7.80 -13.11 7.89
CA PRO A 210 -7.45 -12.32 9.04
C PRO A 210 -5.97 -11.97 9.13
N MET A 211 -5.70 -10.79 9.69
CA MET A 211 -4.37 -10.32 10.07
C MET A 211 -4.18 -10.50 11.58
N HIS A 212 -3.05 -11.08 11.99
CA HIS A 212 -2.74 -11.22 13.41
C HIS A 212 -2.50 -9.83 14.03
N PRO A 213 -3.12 -9.48 15.17
CA PRO A 213 -2.96 -8.17 15.79
C PRO A 213 -1.51 -7.79 16.11
N SER A 214 -0.68 -8.74 16.56
CA SER A 214 0.73 -8.45 16.84
C SER A 214 1.55 -8.07 15.60
N TRP A 215 1.17 -8.47 14.38
CA TRP A 215 1.97 -8.15 13.19
C TRP A 215 1.92 -6.65 12.87
N ALA A 216 0.73 -6.04 12.96
CA ALA A 216 0.57 -4.59 12.77
C ALA A 216 1.27 -3.79 13.87
N ARG A 217 1.17 -4.25 15.13
CA ARG A 217 1.87 -3.62 16.28
C ARG A 217 3.38 -3.74 16.15
N SER A 218 3.88 -4.92 15.80
CA SER A 218 5.32 -5.14 15.57
C SER A 218 5.85 -4.19 14.49
N LEU A 219 5.16 -4.04 13.37
CA LEU A 219 5.56 -3.08 12.32
C LEU A 219 5.50 -1.61 12.78
N ARG A 220 4.51 -1.26 13.61
CA ARG A 220 4.44 0.06 14.25
C ARG A 220 5.63 0.27 15.20
N ASP A 221 5.99 -0.71 16.00
CA ASP A 221 7.05 -0.53 17.00
C ASP A 221 8.42 -0.50 16.31
N GLN A 222 8.64 -1.35 15.30
CA GLN A 222 9.88 -1.38 14.50
C GLN A 222 10.19 -0.04 13.80
N ARG A 223 9.18 0.77 13.46
CA ARG A 223 9.39 2.08 12.81
C ARG A 223 9.83 3.18 13.78
N ASP A 224 9.47 3.07 15.06
CA ASP A 224 9.77 4.09 16.07
C ASP A 224 11.29 4.21 16.24
N ASP A 225 11.98 3.07 16.21
CA ASP A 225 13.45 2.98 16.25
C ASP A 225 14.13 3.57 14.99
N ALA A 226 13.38 3.73 13.91
CA ALA A 226 13.86 4.03 12.56
C ALA A 226 13.52 5.44 12.06
N GLY A 227 12.59 6.15 12.71
CA GLY A 227 12.10 7.46 12.26
C GLY A 227 11.35 7.41 10.92
N VAL A 228 10.75 6.27 10.57
CA VAL A 228 10.02 6.05 9.31
C VAL A 228 8.54 6.36 9.50
N ALA A 229 7.87 6.94 8.50
CA ALA A 229 6.43 7.22 8.59
C ALA A 229 5.61 5.94 8.70
N PHE A 230 4.59 5.91 9.57
CA PHE A 230 3.72 4.77 9.76
C PHE A 230 2.25 5.14 9.57
N HIS A 231 1.60 4.42 8.66
CA HIS A 231 0.18 4.58 8.38
C HIS A 231 -0.55 3.27 8.60
N PHE A 232 -1.44 3.22 9.60
CA PHE A 232 -2.34 2.09 9.77
C PHE A 232 -3.62 2.36 8.96
N LYS A 233 -3.76 1.65 7.84
CA LYS A 233 -4.89 1.84 6.93
C LYS A 233 -6.17 1.37 7.57
N GLN A 234 -6.22 0.12 8.02
CA GLN A 234 -7.39 -0.54 8.60
C GLN A 234 -7.11 -1.99 9.01
N TRP A 235 -8.02 -2.57 9.79
CA TRP A 235 -8.02 -4.00 10.10
C TRP A 235 -8.61 -4.90 9.00
N GLY A 236 -9.36 -4.35 8.03
CA GLY A 236 -10.09 -5.16 7.05
C GLY A 236 -11.44 -5.64 7.61
N GLU A 237 -11.89 -6.86 7.26
CA GLU A 237 -13.18 -7.38 7.75
C GLU A 237 -13.15 -7.93 9.18
N TRP A 238 -11.96 -8.12 9.74
CA TRP A 238 -11.71 -8.74 11.04
C TRP A 238 -11.18 -7.68 12.00
N ALA A 239 -11.42 -7.83 13.30
CA ALA A 239 -10.82 -6.98 14.32
C ALA A 239 -10.38 -7.81 15.53
N PRO A 240 -9.41 -7.31 16.33
CA PRO A 240 -9.05 -7.90 17.61
C PRO A 240 -10.31 -8.17 18.48
N GLY A 241 -10.36 -9.36 19.08
CA GLY A 241 -11.40 -9.79 20.02
C GLY A 241 -11.07 -9.41 21.48
N TYR A 242 -11.67 -10.12 22.45
CA TYR A 242 -11.60 -9.74 23.88
C TYR A 242 -10.33 -10.30 24.56
N SER A 243 -9.68 -11.29 23.96
CA SER A 243 -8.56 -12.02 24.55
C SER A 243 -7.20 -11.71 23.89
N CYS A 244 -7.11 -10.62 23.11
CA CYS A 244 -5.86 -10.14 22.54
C CYS A 244 -5.31 -8.97 23.35
N ALA A 245 -3.98 -8.87 23.44
CA ALA A 245 -3.30 -7.71 23.99
C ALA A 245 -3.66 -6.44 23.20
N GLY A 246 -3.64 -5.28 23.86
CA GLY A 246 -4.01 -3.96 23.32
C GLY A 246 -5.38 -3.47 23.80
N ASN A 247 -5.63 -2.17 23.62
CA ASN A 247 -6.86 -1.53 24.12
C ASN A 247 -8.00 -1.48 23.08
N ASP A 248 -7.79 -2.02 21.86
CA ASP A 248 -8.76 -2.03 20.75
C ASP A 248 -9.98 -2.97 20.95
N LEU A 249 -10.47 -3.08 22.18
CA LEU A 249 -11.58 -3.95 22.54
C LEU A 249 -12.89 -3.31 22.13
N ILE A 250 -13.55 -3.85 21.10
CA ILE A 250 -14.93 -3.46 20.76
C ILE A 250 -15.89 -4.46 21.39
N ASP A 251 -16.70 -4.00 22.36
CA ASP A 251 -17.80 -4.76 22.95
C ASP A 251 -18.87 -5.10 21.88
N ARG A 252 -19.27 -6.37 21.82
CA ARG A 252 -20.17 -6.87 20.77
C ARG A 252 -20.81 -8.22 21.10
N ASP A 253 -22.05 -8.42 20.61
CA ASP A 253 -22.76 -9.69 20.70
C ASP A 253 -22.12 -10.75 19.78
N ARG A 254 -21.40 -11.69 20.40
CA ARG A 254 -20.69 -12.76 19.68
C ARG A 254 -21.56 -13.91 19.19
N ARG A 255 -22.85 -13.95 19.56
CA ARG A 255 -23.72 -15.11 19.25
C ARG A 255 -23.89 -15.34 17.76
N ASN A 256 -23.69 -14.32 16.92
CA ASN A 256 -23.91 -14.37 15.47
C ASN A 256 -22.73 -13.87 14.62
N ILE A 257 -21.51 -13.84 15.16
CA ILE A 257 -20.33 -13.42 14.39
C ILE A 257 -19.36 -14.59 14.20
N ALA A 258 -18.69 -14.62 13.05
CA ALA A 258 -17.61 -15.57 12.83
C ALA A 258 -16.40 -15.13 13.67
N SER A 259 -15.90 -16.03 14.50
CA SER A 259 -14.73 -15.81 15.34
C SER A 259 -13.70 -16.91 15.11
N GLY A 260 -12.44 -16.59 15.38
CA GLY A 260 -11.37 -17.58 15.43
C GLY A 260 -10.17 -17.03 16.19
N PHE A 261 -9.07 -17.76 16.15
CA PHE A 261 -7.87 -17.40 16.87
C PHE A 261 -6.61 -17.78 16.08
N PHE A 262 -5.51 -17.13 16.44
CA PHE A 262 -4.18 -17.58 16.05
C PHE A 262 -3.57 -18.42 17.17
N ASP A 263 -3.00 -19.58 16.81
CA ASP A 263 -2.26 -20.40 17.77
C ASP A 263 -0.88 -19.81 18.08
N TYR A 264 -0.11 -20.47 18.96
CA TYR A 264 1.22 -20.02 19.37
C TYR A 264 2.25 -20.00 18.22
N ASN A 265 1.97 -20.68 17.10
CA ASN A 265 2.78 -20.65 15.89
C ASN A 265 2.24 -19.63 14.88
N GLY A 266 1.29 -18.78 15.25
CA GLY A 266 0.68 -17.80 14.36
C GLY A 266 -0.22 -18.44 13.30
N ARG A 267 -0.71 -19.68 13.49
CA ARG A 267 -1.60 -20.33 12.52
C ARG A 267 -3.07 -20.02 12.82
N TRP A 268 -3.81 -19.67 11.78
CA TRP A 268 -5.25 -19.41 11.86
C TRP A 268 -6.06 -20.69 12.16
N ASN A 269 -6.98 -20.59 13.11
CA ASN A 269 -7.89 -21.67 13.50
C ASN A 269 -9.31 -21.12 13.75
N SER A 270 -10.32 -21.77 13.16
CA SER A 270 -11.74 -21.38 13.26
C SER A 270 -12.52 -22.14 14.34
N LEU A 271 -11.89 -23.09 15.05
CA LEU A 271 -12.56 -23.98 16.02
C LEU A 271 -12.50 -23.43 17.45
N GLY A 272 -13.46 -22.57 17.81
CA GLY A 272 -13.85 -22.23 19.19
C GLY A 272 -12.81 -21.48 20.06
N PRO A 273 -13.23 -20.72 21.09
CA PRO A 273 -12.30 -19.97 21.92
C PRO A 273 -11.54 -20.91 22.88
N ASN A 274 -10.25 -21.10 22.63
CA ASN A 274 -9.34 -21.60 23.66
C ASN A 274 -8.80 -20.39 24.46
N THR A 275 -8.83 -20.50 25.78
CA THR A 275 -8.69 -19.44 26.79
C THR A 275 -7.34 -18.69 26.84
N PHE A 276 -6.45 -18.87 25.85
CA PHE A 276 -5.07 -18.34 25.86
C PHE A 276 -4.59 -17.82 24.50
N ARG A 277 -5.47 -17.31 23.63
CA ARG A 277 -5.11 -17.03 22.22
C ARG A 277 -5.59 -15.66 21.75
N GLN A 278 -4.85 -15.05 20.80
CA GLN A 278 -5.27 -13.80 20.14
C GLN A 278 -6.50 -14.07 19.29
N THR A 279 -7.67 -13.83 19.88
CA THR A 279 -8.96 -13.97 19.21
C THR A 279 -9.18 -12.82 18.25
N ILE A 280 -9.86 -13.09 17.15
CA ILE A 280 -10.34 -12.06 16.23
C ILE A 280 -11.80 -12.36 15.88
N ASP A 281 -12.51 -11.31 15.52
CA ASP A 281 -13.93 -11.37 15.21
C ASP A 281 -14.20 -10.70 13.87
N ARG A 282 -14.98 -11.37 13.01
CA ARG A 282 -15.42 -10.81 11.73
C ARG A 282 -16.62 -9.89 11.95
N ILE A 283 -16.38 -8.59 11.93
CA ILE A 283 -17.42 -7.59 12.21
C ILE A 283 -17.71 -6.64 11.07
N GLY A 284 -17.02 -6.84 9.94
CA GLY A 284 -17.21 -5.99 8.79
C GLY A 284 -16.25 -4.81 8.81
N LYS A 285 -15.77 -4.43 7.63
CA LYS A 285 -14.81 -3.33 7.43
C LYS A 285 -15.12 -2.06 8.22
N LYS A 286 -16.36 -1.59 8.14
CA LYS A 286 -16.77 -0.33 8.78
C LYS A 286 -16.64 -0.38 10.30
N ALA A 287 -16.98 -1.51 10.91
CA ALA A 287 -16.93 -1.66 12.36
C ALA A 287 -15.50 -1.94 12.84
N ALA A 288 -14.72 -2.70 12.06
CA ALA A 288 -13.32 -3.01 12.39
C ALA A 288 -12.44 -1.75 12.39
N GLY A 289 -12.69 -0.83 11.46
CA GLY A 289 -12.13 0.52 11.50
C GLY A 289 -10.61 0.59 11.34
N ARG A 290 -10.05 1.71 11.82
CA ARG A 290 -8.68 2.15 11.57
C ARG A 290 -7.89 2.52 12.82
N HIS A 291 -8.42 2.20 13.99
CA HIS A 291 -7.70 2.43 15.25
C HIS A 291 -6.78 1.24 15.50
N LEU A 292 -5.52 1.54 15.83
CA LEU A 292 -4.55 0.59 16.33
C LEU A 292 -4.06 1.09 17.68
N ASP A 293 -4.38 0.33 18.73
CA ASP A 293 -4.31 0.69 20.13
C ASP A 293 -4.96 2.06 20.44
N ASP A 294 -6.25 2.17 20.09
CA ASP A 294 -7.15 3.32 20.31
C ASP A 294 -6.70 4.64 19.66
N ARG A 295 -5.80 4.57 18.68
CA ARG A 295 -5.27 5.75 17.99
C ARG A 295 -5.28 5.56 16.49
N LEU A 296 -5.46 6.67 15.78
CA LEU A 296 -5.20 6.75 14.35
C LEU A 296 -3.69 6.89 14.15
N HIS A 297 -3.19 6.19 13.14
CA HIS A 297 -1.80 6.30 12.68
C HIS A 297 -1.85 6.75 11.22
N ASP A 298 -1.70 8.05 10.99
CA ASP A 298 -1.90 8.70 9.69
C ASP A 298 -0.63 9.34 9.15
N ASP A 299 0.55 8.92 9.61
CA ASP A 299 1.83 9.51 9.21
C ASP A 299 2.16 9.14 7.75
N PHE A 300 2.62 10.12 6.98
CA PHE A 300 3.15 9.94 5.64
C PHE A 300 4.59 10.43 5.56
N PRO A 301 5.38 9.90 4.60
CA PRO A 301 6.68 10.49 4.26
C PRO A 301 6.55 12.00 4.10
N GLN A 302 7.43 12.77 4.74
CA GLN A 302 7.46 14.20 4.52
C GLN A 302 7.98 14.46 3.09
N SER A 303 7.13 15.03 2.24
CA SER A 303 7.56 15.63 0.98
C SER A 303 8.27 16.94 1.26
N ASN A 304 9.46 16.91 1.88
CA ASN A 304 10.25 18.13 2.01
C ASN A 304 11.41 18.08 1.03
N PRO A 305 11.34 18.80 -0.11
CA PRO A 305 12.43 18.94 -1.08
C PRO A 305 13.54 19.87 -0.56
N ILE A 306 13.89 19.78 0.72
CA ILE A 306 15.18 20.29 1.20
C ILE A 306 16.21 19.20 0.86
N ALA A 307 16.65 19.24 -0.39
CA ALA A 307 17.93 18.72 -0.87
C ALA A 307 18.38 17.38 -0.27
N ARG A 308 17.88 16.26 -0.81
CA ARG A 308 18.70 15.04 -0.90
C ARG A 308 19.84 15.28 -1.90
N LYS A 309 20.83 16.10 -1.54
CA LYS A 309 22.14 16.05 -2.21
C LYS A 309 22.80 14.74 -1.77
N GLY A 310 22.70 13.72 -2.61
CA GLY A 310 23.33 12.43 -2.34
C GLY A 310 24.85 12.57 -2.22
N PRO A 311 25.52 11.78 -1.36
CA PRO A 311 26.97 11.74 -1.31
C PRO A 311 27.49 10.66 -2.27
N PHE A 312 27.12 10.68 -3.55
CA PHE A 312 27.72 9.79 -4.56
C PHE A 312 27.70 10.46 -5.93
N GLN A 313 28.56 11.47 -6.09
CA GLN A 313 29.24 11.72 -7.34
C GLN A 313 30.74 11.71 -7.03
N MET A 314 31.39 10.59 -7.36
CA MET A 314 32.80 10.52 -7.74
C MET A 314 32.83 9.95 -9.16
#